data_AF-A0AAW7DCR1-F1
#
_entry.id   AF-A0AAW7DCR1-F1
#
_cell.length_a   1.000
_cell.length_b   1.000
_cell.length_c   1.000
_cell.angle_alpha   90.00
_cell.angle_beta   90.00
_cell.angle_gamma   90.00
#
_symmetry.space_group_name_H-M   'P 1'
#
loop_
_entity.id
_entity.type
_entity.pdbx_description
1 polymer ?
#
loop_
_entity_poly.entity_id
_entity_poly.type
_entity_poly.pdbx_seq_one_letter_code
_entity_poly.pdbx_strand_id
1 'polypeptide(L)'
;MKNKWILRISILFNIIFIALFLLNMMNSPSNEIGRLKKDLKVGFFTGDSAFIYLPKGLTVRNKSERGLSAIGQFENNRFEIVITSDEDLVEYNLPKDSLFTFGNYYSADIEKYKSNNKE
;
A
#
# COMPACT_ATOMS: atom_id res chain seq x y z
N MET A 1 -14.57 31.17 39.06
CA MET A 1 -15.44 30.20 38.35
C MET A 1 -15.07 29.96 36.87
N LYS A 2 -13.94 30.50 36.35
CA LYS A 2 -13.52 30.35 34.94
C LYS A 2 -12.64 29.12 34.64
N ASN A 3 -12.00 28.52 35.65
CA ASN A 3 -10.96 27.50 35.42
C ASN A 3 -11.50 26.07 35.21
N LYS A 4 -12.71 25.77 35.70
CA LYS A 4 -13.33 24.44 35.55
C LYS A 4 -13.71 24.14 34.09
N TRP A 5 -14.05 25.17 33.32
CA TRP A 5 -14.39 25.04 31.89
C TRP A 5 -13.18 24.72 31.03
N ILE A 6 -12.04 25.38 31.29
CA ILE A 6 -10.77 25.10 30.60
C ILE A 6 -10.35 23.65 30.84
N LEU A 7 -10.45 23.17 32.09
CA LEU A 7 -10.13 21.78 32.42
C LEU A 7 -11.07 20.79 31.71
N ARG A 8 -12.39 21.05 31.70
CA ARG A 8 -13.37 20.20 31.01
C ARG A 8 -13.13 20.14 29.50
N ILE A 9 -12.82 21.28 28.88
CA ILE A 9 -12.50 21.37 27.45
C ILE A 9 -11.20 20.61 27.15
N SER A 10 -10.19 20.75 27.99
CA SER A 10 -8.91 20.03 27.84
C SER A 10 -9.10 18.51 27.91
N ILE A 11 -9.89 18.03 28.88
CA ILE A 11 -10.23 16.60 28.99
C ILE A 11 -10.99 16.12 27.75
N LEU A 12 -11.99 16.89 27.30
CA LEU A 12 -12.78 16.54 26.12
C LEU A 12 -11.89 16.43 24.86
N PHE A 13 -11.00 17.39 24.62
CA PHE A 13 -10.09 17.34 23.48
C PHE A 13 -9.14 16.15 23.55
N ASN A 14 -8.62 15.79 24.72
CA ASN A 14 -7.79 14.59 24.86
C ASN A 14 -8.56 13.33 24.47
N ILE A 15 -9.82 13.20 24.90
CA ILE A 15 -10.68 12.07 24.53
C ILE A 15 -10.89 12.04 23.01
N ILE A 16 -11.19 13.19 22.39
CA ILE A 16 -11.39 13.29 20.94
C ILE A 16 -10.11 12.91 20.18
N PHE A 17 -8.95 13.42 20.60
CA PHE A 17 -7.67 13.10 19.94
C PHE A 17 -7.33 11.62 20.05
N ILE A 18 -7.56 10.99 21.21
CA ILE A 18 -7.36 9.55 21.40
C ILE A 18 -8.31 8.77 20.48
N ALA A 19 -9.59 9.17 20.40
CA ALA A 19 -10.55 8.51 19.54
C ALA A 19 -10.17 8.63 18.06
N LEU A 20 -9.80 9.83 17.59
CA LEU A 20 -9.35 10.05 16.21
C LEU A 20 -8.06 9.29 15.89
N PHE A 21 -7.12 9.22 16.84
CA PHE A 21 -5.89 8.47 16.69
C PHE A 21 -6.16 6.97 16.52
N LEU A 22 -7.00 6.40 17.38
CA LEU A 22 -7.38 4.98 17.29
C LEU A 22 -8.13 4.67 16.00
N LEU A 23 -9.06 5.53 15.59
CA LEU A 23 -9.74 5.41 14.31
C LEU A 23 -8.75 5.43 13.15
N ASN A 24 -7.80 6.37 13.14
CA ASN A 24 -6.80 6.44 12.07
C ASN A 24 -5.92 5.17 12.05
N MET A 25 -5.48 4.69 13.21
CA MET A 25 -4.70 3.45 13.33
C MET A 25 -5.45 2.23 12.79
N MET A 26 -6.76 2.12 13.03
CA MET A 26 -7.58 1.02 12.53
C MET A 26 -7.84 1.08 11.02
N ASN A 27 -7.78 2.28 10.43
CA ASN A 27 -8.03 2.49 9.01
C ASN A 27 -6.74 2.57 8.16
N SER A 28 -5.57 2.63 8.80
CA SER A 28 -4.27 2.68 8.10
C SER A 28 -3.81 1.29 7.60
N PRO A 29 -2.86 1.22 6.67
CA PRO A 29 -2.32 -0.05 6.19
C PRO A 29 -1.58 -0.81 7.28
N SER A 30 -1.66 -2.15 7.26
CA SER A 30 -0.95 -2.99 8.24
C SER A 30 0.57 -2.87 8.11
N ASN A 31 1.07 -2.49 6.93
CA ASN A 31 2.51 -2.45 6.60
C ASN A 31 3.24 -3.78 6.85
N GLU A 32 2.49 -4.89 6.93
CA GLU A 32 3.04 -6.22 7.12
C GLU A 32 3.91 -6.61 5.93
N ILE A 33 5.05 -7.21 6.22
CA ILE A 33 5.99 -7.68 5.21
C ILE A 33 5.79 -9.17 5.06
N GLY A 34 5.62 -9.63 3.83
CA GLY A 34 5.45 -11.04 3.50
C GLY A 34 6.22 -11.41 2.25
N ARG A 35 6.01 -12.63 1.77
CA ARG A 35 6.68 -13.18 0.61
C ARG A 35 5.70 -13.78 -0.39
N LEU A 36 5.90 -13.52 -1.68
CA LEU A 36 5.09 -14.14 -2.72
C LEU A 36 5.22 -15.67 -2.70
N LYS A 37 4.07 -16.37 -2.63
CA LYS A 37 4.01 -17.85 -2.61
C LYS A 37 4.21 -18.48 -3.99
N LYS A 38 3.91 -17.73 -5.05
CA LYS A 38 4.00 -18.14 -6.46
C LYS A 38 4.41 -16.97 -7.34
N ASP A 39 4.82 -17.28 -8.56
CA ASP A 39 5.10 -16.26 -9.56
C ASP A 39 3.78 -15.57 -9.97
N LEU A 40 3.83 -14.25 -10.12
CA LEU A 40 2.68 -13.45 -10.51
C LEU A 40 2.96 -12.76 -11.85
N LYS A 41 2.03 -12.93 -12.78
CA LYS A 41 1.97 -12.14 -14.01
C LYS A 41 1.05 -10.96 -13.76
N VAL A 42 1.61 -9.76 -13.80
CA VAL A 42 0.86 -8.51 -13.65
C VAL A 42 0.53 -8.00 -15.05
N GLY A 43 -0.75 -7.91 -15.38
CA GLY A 43 -1.27 -7.41 -16.65
C GLY A 43 -2.13 -6.16 -16.47
N PHE A 44 -2.59 -5.61 -17.59
CA PHE A 44 -3.59 -4.54 -17.57
C PHE A 44 -4.95 -5.11 -17.15
N PHE A 45 -5.68 -4.37 -16.31
CA PHE A 45 -7.01 -4.80 -15.83
C PHE A 45 -8.01 -5.06 -16.97
N THR A 46 -7.79 -4.46 -18.15
CA THR A 46 -8.66 -4.55 -19.33
C THR A 46 -7.98 -5.17 -20.56
N GLY A 47 -6.80 -5.77 -20.44
CA GLY A 47 -6.05 -6.31 -21.58
C GLY A 47 -5.30 -7.61 -21.27
N ASP A 48 -5.16 -8.47 -22.28
CA ASP A 48 -4.55 -9.81 -22.15
C ASP A 48 -3.01 -9.79 -22.10
N SER A 49 -2.38 -8.62 -22.18
CA SER A 49 -0.92 -8.49 -22.16
C SER A 49 -0.38 -8.34 -20.74
N ALA A 50 0.50 -9.27 -20.35
CA ALA A 50 1.30 -9.15 -19.14
C ALA A 50 2.36 -8.06 -19.32
N PHE A 51 2.43 -7.11 -18.39
CA PHE A 51 3.37 -5.99 -18.42
C PHE A 51 4.60 -6.27 -17.54
N ILE A 52 4.41 -6.92 -16.38
CA ILE A 52 5.48 -7.20 -15.41
C ILE A 52 5.34 -8.62 -14.86
N TYR A 53 6.47 -9.26 -14.60
CA TYR A 53 6.54 -10.55 -13.92
C TYR A 53 7.16 -10.38 -12.54
N LEU A 54 6.46 -10.82 -11.49
CA LEU A 54 6.94 -10.82 -10.12
C LEU A 54 7.29 -12.26 -9.71
N PRO A 55 8.56 -12.56 -9.41
CA PRO A 55 8.96 -13.92 -9.08
C PRO A 55 8.49 -14.32 -7.68
N LYS A 56 8.21 -15.62 -7.51
CA LYS A 56 8.04 -16.27 -6.22
C LYS A 56 9.23 -15.96 -5.32
N GLY A 57 8.97 -15.75 -4.04
CA GLY A 57 10.02 -15.41 -3.09
C GLY A 57 10.30 -13.92 -2.95
N LEU A 58 9.72 -13.08 -3.83
CA LEU A 58 9.81 -11.63 -3.70
C LEU A 58 9.21 -11.18 -2.36
N THR A 59 9.95 -10.32 -1.65
CA THR A 59 9.46 -9.70 -0.42
C THR A 59 8.55 -8.54 -0.78
N VAL A 60 7.33 -8.53 -0.23
CA VAL A 60 6.29 -7.53 -0.51
C VAL A 60 5.77 -6.94 0.79
N ARG A 61 5.27 -5.71 0.75
CA ARG A 61 4.68 -5.03 1.91
C ARG A 61 3.20 -4.75 1.65
N ASN A 62 2.35 -5.07 2.61
CA ASN A 62 0.93 -4.72 2.55
C ASN A 62 0.77 -3.20 2.71
N LYS A 63 0.33 -2.55 1.63
CA LYS A 63 0.04 -1.11 1.59
C LYS A 63 -1.44 -0.79 1.42
N SER A 64 -2.30 -1.81 1.45
CA SER A 64 -3.74 -1.63 1.33
C SER A 64 -4.29 -0.92 2.56
N GLU A 65 -5.00 0.17 2.33
CA GLU A 65 -5.76 0.88 3.37
C GLU A 65 -6.88 -0.01 3.92
N ARG A 66 -7.35 0.28 5.13
CA ARG A 66 -8.32 -0.55 5.85
C ARG A 66 -9.55 0.26 6.28
N GLY A 67 -10.64 -0.45 6.57
CA GLY A 67 -11.87 0.15 7.09
C GLY A 67 -12.45 1.24 6.20
N LEU A 68 -12.79 2.39 6.78
CA LEU A 68 -13.35 3.55 6.08
C LEU A 68 -12.37 4.16 5.06
N SER A 69 -11.06 4.10 5.31
CA SER A 69 -10.05 4.60 4.37
C SER A 69 -9.97 3.77 3.09
N ALA A 70 -10.44 2.51 3.12
CA ALA A 70 -10.47 1.64 1.95
C ALA A 70 -11.68 1.90 1.01
N ILE A 71 -12.69 2.64 1.47
CA ILE A 71 -13.91 2.90 0.69
C ILE A 71 -13.57 3.85 -0.45
N GLY A 72 -13.82 3.43 -1.70
CA GLY A 72 -13.61 4.27 -2.88
C GLY A 72 -12.14 4.43 -3.28
N GLN A 73 -11.22 3.66 -2.69
CA GLN A 73 -9.85 3.60 -3.17
C GLN A 73 -9.76 2.86 -4.50
N PHE A 74 -9.90 3.65 -5.56
CA PHE A 74 -9.20 3.53 -6.83
C PHE A 74 -8.55 4.92 -7.04
N GLU A 75 -7.35 5.15 -6.50
CA GLU A 75 -6.77 6.50 -6.50
C GLU A 75 -6.21 6.91 -7.88
N ASN A 76 -6.63 8.10 -8.31
CA ASN A 76 -6.63 8.57 -9.70
C ASN A 76 -5.27 9.09 -10.22
N ASN A 77 -4.15 9.02 -9.47
CA ASN A 77 -2.85 9.59 -9.89
C ASN A 77 -1.58 8.98 -9.25
N ARG A 78 -1.51 7.65 -9.09
CA ARG A 78 -0.24 6.92 -8.87
C ARG A 78 -0.37 5.59 -9.60
N PHE A 79 0.62 5.20 -10.39
CA PHE A 79 0.63 3.86 -10.98
C PHE A 79 0.85 2.86 -9.84
N GLU A 80 -0.24 2.31 -9.34
CA GLU A 80 -0.28 1.24 -8.36
C GLU A 80 -0.45 -0.09 -9.10
N ILE A 81 0.43 -1.04 -8.83
CA ILE A 81 0.23 -2.43 -9.25
C ILE A 81 -0.77 -3.04 -8.25
N VAL A 82 -2.06 -2.95 -8.58
CA VAL A 82 -3.12 -3.58 -7.78
C VAL A 82 -3.20 -5.06 -8.16
N ILE A 83 -2.82 -5.92 -7.23
CA ILE A 83 -2.92 -7.38 -7.39
C ILE A 83 -4.16 -7.85 -6.63
N THR A 84 -5.28 -8.01 -7.34
CA THR A 84 -6.49 -8.66 -6.80
C THR A 84 -6.49 -10.14 -7.17
N SER A 85 -6.62 -11.01 -6.18
CA SER A 85 -6.74 -12.45 -6.37
C SER A 85 -7.61 -13.05 -5.29
N ASP A 86 -8.42 -14.03 -5.66
CA ASP A 86 -9.19 -14.86 -4.71
C ASP A 86 -8.30 -15.89 -3.99
N GLU A 87 -7.01 -15.96 -4.35
CA GLU A 87 -6.04 -16.86 -3.75
C GLU A 87 -5.13 -16.14 -2.76
N ASP A 88 -4.65 -16.89 -1.77
CA ASP A 88 -3.66 -16.40 -0.80
C ASP A 88 -2.26 -16.31 -1.45
N LEU A 89 -1.93 -15.12 -1.96
CA LEU A 89 -0.71 -14.89 -2.74
C LEU A 89 0.54 -14.64 -1.88
N VAL A 90 0.37 -14.26 -0.61
CA VAL A 90 1.46 -13.72 0.22
C VAL A 90 1.54 -14.47 1.55
N GLU A 91 2.70 -15.04 1.85
CA GLU A 91 2.98 -15.63 3.15
C GLU A 91 3.50 -14.56 4.10
N TYR A 92 2.75 -14.26 5.15
CA TYR A 92 3.12 -13.29 6.18
C TYR A 92 3.74 -13.96 7.41
N ASN A 93 3.53 -15.27 7.62
CA ASN A 93 4.05 -16.01 8.76
C ASN A 93 5.47 -16.53 8.48
N LEU A 94 6.43 -15.61 8.37
CA LEU A 94 7.83 -15.91 8.08
C LEU A 94 8.77 -15.41 9.19
N PRO A 95 9.92 -16.08 9.42
CA PRO A 95 10.96 -15.54 10.29
C PRO A 95 11.40 -14.17 9.79
N LYS A 96 11.39 -13.15 10.68
CA LYS A 96 11.70 -11.76 10.32
C LYS A 96 13.07 -11.62 9.66
N ASP A 97 14.04 -12.42 10.10
CA ASP A 97 15.42 -12.41 9.59
C ASP A 97 15.53 -12.96 8.16
N SER A 98 14.48 -13.60 7.64
CA SER A 98 14.42 -14.08 6.26
C SER A 98 13.87 -13.04 5.28
N LEU A 99 13.33 -11.93 5.78
CA LEU A 99 12.67 -10.92 4.96
C LEU A 99 13.62 -9.77 4.65
N PHE A 100 13.78 -9.45 3.36
CA PHE A 100 14.54 -8.28 2.95
C PHE A 100 13.72 -7.02 3.26
N THR A 101 14.17 -6.26 4.26
CA THR A 101 13.43 -5.07 4.74
C THR A 101 13.75 -3.82 3.91
N PHE A 102 14.83 -3.86 3.13
CA PHE A 102 15.24 -2.78 2.23
C PHE A 102 14.37 -2.78 0.98
N GLY A 103 13.65 -1.68 0.75
CA GLY A 103 12.86 -1.49 -0.46
C GLY A 103 13.76 -1.22 -1.64
N ASN A 104 13.56 -1.95 -2.74
CA ASN A 104 14.15 -1.57 -4.02
C ASN A 104 13.31 -0.44 -4.60
N TYR A 105 13.93 0.72 -4.83
CA TYR A 105 13.31 1.84 -5.53
C TYR A 105 13.57 1.67 -7.02
N TYR A 106 12.50 1.61 -7.81
CA TYR A 106 12.59 1.51 -9.27
C TYR A 106 12.11 2.83 -9.88
N SER A 107 12.91 3.41 -10.75
CA SER A 107 12.53 4.55 -11.60
C SER A 107 12.45 4.07 -13.04
N ALA A 108 11.35 4.37 -13.73
CA ALA A 108 11.26 4.19 -15.17
C ALA A 108 11.67 5.51 -15.85
N ASP A 109 12.63 5.45 -16.76
CA ASP A 109 12.93 6.56 -17.67
C ASP A 109 12.11 6.37 -18.96
N ILE A 110 11.52 7.46 -19.47
CA ILE A 110 10.82 7.44 -20.74
C ILE A 110 11.86 7.77 -21.80
N GLU A 111 12.38 6.75 -22.49
CA GLU A 111 13.09 7.01 -23.75
C GLU A 111 12.09 7.66 -24.71
N LYS A 112 12.21 8.98 -24.89
CA LYS A 112 11.54 9.68 -26.00
C LYS A 112 11.99 8.98 -27.26
N TYR A 113 11.06 8.26 -27.91
CA TYR A 113 11.24 7.71 -29.25
C TYR A 113 11.97 8.74 -30.11
N LYS A 114 13.26 8.51 -30.38
CA LYS A 114 13.93 9.18 -31.49
C LYS A 114 13.27 8.61 -32.74
N SER A 115 12.32 9.37 -33.28
CA SER A 115 11.83 9.18 -34.64
C SER A 115 13.04 9.26 -35.56
N ASN A 116 13.61 8.10 -35.89
CA ASN A 116 14.50 7.97 -37.02
C ASN A 116 13.60 7.86 -38.25
N ASN A 117 13.07 9.01 -38.68
CA ASN A 117 12.71 9.19 -40.09
C ASN A 117 14.02 9.01 -40.87
N LYS A 118 14.22 7.81 -41.42
CA LYS A 118 15.12 7.62 -42.55
C LYS A 118 14.30 7.86 -43.81
N GLU A 119 14.66 8.95 -44.49
CA GLU A 119 14.36 9.18 -45.91
C GLU A 119 14.81 8.00 -46.77
#